data_AF-A0A0V1GN58-F1
#
_entry.id   AF-A0A0V1GN58-F1
#
_cell.length_a   1.000
_cell.length_b   1.000
_cell.length_c   1.000
_cell.angle_alpha   90.00
_cell.angle_beta   90.00
_cell.angle_gamma   90.00
#
_symmetry.space_group_name_H-M   'P 1'
#
loop_
_entity.id
_entity.type
_entity.pdbx_description
1 polymer ?
#
loop_
_entity_poly.entity_id
_entity_poly.type
_entity_poly.pdbx_seq_one_letter_code
_entity_poly.pdbx_strand_id
1 'polypeptide(L)'
;QGFAPHTTYKYGGQFPARPDNVRFEDVDDVARIRDMVIVESRIRDAIAHGYVIDSHGKQIDISNERGIDILGDVIESSLYSPNVQYYGALHNTAHIVLGRQGDPHGKFDLPPGVLEHFETATRDPSFFRLHKYMDNIFKEHKDSLPPYTKADLEFSGVSISELSVEGELETYFEDFEYSLINAVDDAEGIPDVEISTYVPRLNHKDFTFKIDIENGDSDKLATVRIFAWPHKDNNGIEFTFDEGRWNAIELDKFWVSLKNGKNSIERKCSESSVTVPDVPSIDTLFAKIEAGGAGLSEFESATGLPNRFLLPKGNDRGLEFDLVVAVTNGDADAAVPNLHQNTEYNHYGSHGVYPDNRPHGYPLDRRVPDERVFEDLPNFKHIQVK
;
A
#
# COMPACT_ATOMS: atom_id res chain seq x y z
N GLN A 1 16.22 5.97 -15.36
CA GLN A 1 17.22 5.30 -14.52
C GLN A 1 17.27 3.83 -14.91
N GLY A 2 18.46 3.34 -15.24
CA GLY A 2 18.76 1.94 -15.47
C GLY A 2 18.83 1.15 -14.17
N PHE A 3 19.06 -0.15 -14.29
CA PHE A 3 19.19 -1.06 -13.15
C PHE A 3 20.01 -2.28 -13.54
N ALA A 4 20.97 -2.66 -12.69
CA ALA A 4 21.71 -3.91 -12.77
C ALA A 4 21.31 -4.78 -11.58
N PRO A 5 20.52 -5.86 -11.80
CA PRO A 5 19.96 -6.63 -10.69
C PRO A 5 20.98 -7.33 -9.80
N HIS A 6 22.11 -7.77 -10.39
CA HIS A 6 23.10 -8.63 -9.72
C HIS A 6 22.48 -9.88 -9.06
N THR A 7 21.43 -10.41 -9.68
CA THR A 7 20.71 -11.61 -9.28
C THR A 7 20.63 -12.60 -10.43
N THR A 8 20.45 -13.87 -10.10
CA THR A 8 20.41 -14.98 -11.06
C THR A 8 19.19 -15.85 -10.77
N TYR A 9 18.54 -16.34 -11.81
CA TYR A 9 17.60 -17.45 -11.67
C TYR A 9 18.34 -18.71 -11.23
N LYS A 10 17.66 -19.62 -10.53
CA LYS A 10 18.20 -20.97 -10.31
C LYS A 10 18.50 -21.67 -11.65
N TYR A 11 17.59 -21.53 -12.61
CA TYR A 11 17.74 -21.98 -14.00
C TYR A 11 17.26 -20.86 -14.94
N GLY A 12 18.05 -20.50 -15.95
CA GLY A 12 17.72 -19.43 -16.90
C GLY A 12 18.78 -18.32 -17.01
N GLY A 13 19.78 -18.33 -16.12
CA GLY A 13 20.89 -17.37 -16.16
C GLY A 13 20.62 -16.10 -15.34
N GLN A 14 21.38 -15.05 -15.61
CA GLN A 14 21.29 -13.79 -14.87
C GLN A 14 20.09 -12.97 -15.32
N PHE A 15 19.46 -12.26 -14.39
CA PHE A 15 18.47 -11.25 -14.75
C PHE A 15 19.12 -10.17 -15.63
N PRO A 16 18.47 -9.74 -16.72
CA PRO A 16 19.02 -8.74 -17.62
C PRO A 16 19.16 -7.38 -16.92
N ALA A 17 20.25 -6.68 -17.22
CA ALA A 17 20.44 -5.29 -16.81
C ALA A 17 19.80 -4.34 -17.83
N ARG A 18 19.25 -3.22 -17.35
CA ARG A 18 18.76 -2.13 -18.20
C ARG A 18 19.71 -0.94 -18.09
N PRO A 19 20.31 -0.44 -19.18
CA PRO A 19 21.15 0.75 -19.15
C PRO A 19 20.39 2.02 -18.77
N ASP A 20 21.11 3.05 -18.35
CA ASP A 20 20.54 4.39 -18.12
C ASP A 20 20.05 5.03 -19.43
N ASN A 21 19.02 5.87 -19.32
CA ASN A 21 18.52 6.75 -20.38
C ASN A 21 18.11 6.05 -21.69
N VAL A 22 17.77 4.77 -21.62
CA VAL A 22 17.16 4.03 -22.73
C VAL A 22 15.75 4.55 -22.98
N ARG A 23 15.38 4.66 -24.26
CA ARG A 23 14.00 4.94 -24.68
C ARG A 23 13.27 3.62 -24.83
N PHE A 24 11.98 3.63 -24.53
CA PHE A 24 11.16 2.44 -24.77
C PHE A 24 11.18 2.05 -26.24
N GLU A 25 11.51 0.78 -26.49
CA GLU A 25 11.41 0.12 -27.78
C GLU A 25 10.21 -0.83 -27.78
N ASP A 26 9.65 -1.08 -28.96
CA ASP A 26 8.61 -2.10 -29.15
C ASP A 26 9.18 -3.45 -28.71
N VAL A 27 8.36 -4.24 -28.01
CA VAL A 27 8.77 -5.57 -27.54
C VAL A 27 8.04 -6.62 -28.38
N ASP A 28 8.81 -7.42 -29.10
CA ASP A 28 8.31 -8.43 -30.05
C ASP A 28 7.39 -9.41 -29.30
N ASP A 29 6.27 -9.79 -29.93
CA ASP A 29 5.23 -10.66 -29.38
C ASP A 29 4.55 -10.19 -28.07
N VAL A 30 4.87 -8.98 -27.57
CA VAL A 30 4.28 -8.39 -26.37
C VAL A 30 3.42 -7.18 -26.72
N ALA A 31 4.04 -6.07 -27.11
CA ALA A 31 3.34 -4.83 -27.41
C ALA A 31 4.23 -3.83 -28.15
N ARG A 32 3.60 -3.03 -29.02
CA ARG A 32 4.20 -1.80 -29.52
C ARG A 32 3.96 -0.68 -28.52
N ILE A 33 4.92 0.22 -28.36
CA ILE A 33 4.80 1.38 -27.46
C ILE A 33 3.62 2.26 -27.84
N ARG A 34 3.31 2.35 -29.15
CA ARG A 34 2.11 3.03 -29.63
C ARG A 34 0.82 2.42 -29.07
N ASP A 35 0.75 1.10 -28.94
CA ASP A 35 -0.47 0.42 -28.47
C ASP A 35 -0.71 0.71 -26.98
N MET A 36 0.37 0.79 -26.18
CA MET A 36 0.34 1.22 -24.78
C MET A 36 -0.24 2.64 -24.61
N VAL A 37 0.20 3.58 -25.45
CA VAL A 37 -0.30 4.97 -25.45
C VAL A 37 -1.78 5.03 -25.84
N ILE A 38 -2.21 4.21 -26.80
CA ILE A 38 -3.64 4.14 -27.20
C ILE A 38 -4.49 3.61 -26.06
N VAL A 39 -4.03 2.55 -25.38
CA VAL A 39 -4.72 1.97 -24.22
C VAL A 39 -4.83 3.00 -23.09
N GLU A 40 -3.75 3.68 -22.74
CA GLU A 40 -3.77 4.79 -21.77
C GLU A 40 -4.80 5.85 -22.15
N SER A 41 -4.80 6.31 -23.40
CA SER A 41 -5.75 7.33 -23.88
C SER A 41 -7.20 6.89 -23.69
N ARG A 42 -7.53 5.62 -23.98
CA ARG A 42 -8.89 5.09 -23.78
C ARG A 42 -9.32 5.10 -22.32
N ILE A 43 -8.41 4.77 -21.42
CA ILE A 43 -8.66 4.76 -19.97
C ILE A 43 -8.88 6.19 -19.47
N ARG A 44 -8.02 7.14 -19.86
CA ARG A 44 -8.17 8.56 -19.51
C ARG A 44 -9.44 9.17 -20.10
N ASP A 45 -9.82 8.82 -21.32
CA ASP A 45 -11.09 9.25 -21.93
C ASP A 45 -12.29 8.73 -21.12
N ALA A 46 -12.26 7.48 -20.65
CA ALA A 46 -13.32 6.93 -19.80
C ALA A 46 -13.41 7.67 -18.46
N ILE A 47 -12.27 7.99 -17.83
CA ILE A 47 -12.22 8.82 -16.62
C ILE A 47 -12.83 10.20 -16.89
N ALA A 48 -12.42 10.87 -17.97
CA ALA A 48 -12.93 12.19 -18.32
C ALA A 48 -14.43 12.19 -18.66
N HIS A 49 -14.94 11.09 -19.22
CA HIS A 49 -16.37 10.89 -19.48
C HIS A 49 -17.18 10.56 -18.22
N GLY A 50 -16.54 10.04 -17.18
CA GLY A 50 -17.22 9.56 -15.97
C GLY A 50 -17.88 8.18 -16.11
N TYR A 51 -17.58 7.43 -17.19
CA TYR A 51 -18.07 6.06 -17.40
C TYR A 51 -17.09 5.23 -18.23
N VAL A 52 -17.09 3.91 -17.99
CA VAL A 52 -16.46 2.93 -18.90
C VAL A 52 -17.52 2.28 -19.81
N ILE A 53 -17.08 1.67 -20.91
CA ILE A 53 -17.96 0.98 -21.86
C ILE A 53 -17.68 -0.52 -21.81
N ASP A 54 -18.69 -1.32 -21.46
CA ASP A 54 -18.57 -2.78 -21.46
C ASP A 54 -18.50 -3.39 -22.86
N SER A 55 -18.24 -4.69 -22.95
CA SER A 55 -18.15 -5.44 -24.21
C SER A 55 -19.44 -5.41 -25.06
N HIS A 56 -20.59 -5.03 -24.51
CA HIS A 56 -21.86 -4.91 -25.21
C HIS A 56 -22.18 -3.45 -25.60
N GLY A 57 -21.29 -2.51 -25.30
CA GLY A 57 -21.47 -1.08 -25.58
C GLY A 57 -22.28 -0.34 -24.52
N LYS A 58 -22.57 -0.94 -23.37
CA LYS A 58 -23.28 -0.28 -22.27
C LYS A 58 -22.30 0.58 -21.45
N GLN A 59 -22.73 1.78 -21.12
CA GLN A 59 -22.01 2.66 -20.21
C GLN A 59 -22.18 2.21 -18.75
N ILE A 60 -21.07 2.09 -18.03
CA ILE A 60 -21.02 1.82 -16.60
C ILE A 60 -20.46 3.07 -15.92
N ASP A 61 -21.29 3.72 -15.11
CA ASP A 61 -20.93 4.92 -14.38
C ASP A 61 -19.79 4.65 -13.38
N ILE A 62 -18.74 5.47 -13.45
CA ILE A 62 -17.61 5.46 -12.52
C ILE A 62 -17.53 6.74 -11.70
N SER A 63 -18.45 7.70 -11.84
CA SER A 63 -18.43 8.98 -11.10
C SER A 63 -19.01 8.83 -9.68
N ASN A 64 -18.65 7.75 -9.00
CA ASN A 64 -19.21 7.35 -7.71
C ASN A 64 -18.15 6.61 -6.87
N GLU A 65 -18.52 6.20 -5.66
CA GLU A 65 -17.59 5.57 -4.70
C GLU A 65 -17.03 4.22 -5.16
N ARG A 66 -17.70 3.53 -6.09
CA ARG A 66 -17.30 2.22 -6.64
C ARG A 66 -16.55 2.33 -7.97
N GLY A 67 -16.52 3.52 -8.59
CA GLY A 67 -15.87 3.71 -9.88
C GLY A 67 -14.38 3.38 -9.88
N ILE A 68 -13.70 3.64 -8.76
CA ILE A 68 -12.29 3.32 -8.58
C ILE A 68 -12.00 1.80 -8.67
N ASP A 69 -12.93 0.96 -8.22
CA ASP A 69 -12.80 -0.50 -8.26
C ASP A 69 -12.85 -1.00 -9.71
N ILE A 70 -13.83 -0.50 -10.48
CA ILE A 70 -13.95 -0.77 -11.92
C ILE A 70 -12.71 -0.28 -12.67
N LEU A 71 -12.15 0.87 -12.29
CA LEU A 71 -10.89 1.35 -12.88
C LEU A 71 -9.71 0.46 -12.51
N GLY A 72 -9.67 -0.11 -11.31
CA GLY A 72 -8.68 -1.12 -10.92
C GLY A 72 -8.73 -2.32 -11.85
N ASP A 73 -9.92 -2.88 -12.05
CA ASP A 73 -10.17 -3.98 -12.98
C ASP A 73 -9.74 -3.66 -14.42
N VAL A 74 -9.95 -2.42 -14.86
CA VAL A 74 -9.59 -1.97 -16.21
C VAL A 74 -8.08 -1.72 -16.38
N ILE A 75 -7.43 -1.12 -15.39
CA ILE A 75 -6.03 -0.67 -15.49
C ILE A 75 -5.05 -1.81 -15.29
N GLU A 76 -5.33 -2.75 -14.38
CA GLU A 76 -4.44 -3.88 -14.09
C GLU A 76 -4.07 -4.69 -15.36
N SER A 77 -5.00 -5.21 -16.17
CA SER A 77 -6.42 -5.47 -15.94
C SER A 77 -6.64 -6.81 -15.25
N SER A 78 -7.79 -6.99 -14.60
CA SER A 78 -8.22 -8.25 -14.00
C SER A 78 -9.20 -9.01 -14.91
N LEU A 79 -9.60 -10.23 -14.51
CA LEU A 79 -10.70 -10.97 -15.17
C LEU A 79 -12.07 -10.28 -15.00
N TYR A 80 -12.18 -9.30 -14.11
CA TYR A 80 -13.40 -8.53 -13.88
C TYR A 80 -13.52 -7.31 -14.79
N SER A 81 -12.47 -6.99 -15.56
CA SER A 81 -12.51 -5.90 -16.54
C SER A 81 -13.71 -6.06 -17.48
N PRO A 82 -14.60 -5.05 -17.57
CA PRO A 82 -15.83 -5.17 -18.34
C PRO A 82 -15.59 -5.23 -19.87
N ASN A 83 -14.38 -4.87 -20.32
CA ASN A 83 -14.03 -4.83 -21.74
C ASN A 83 -12.50 -4.87 -21.99
N VAL A 84 -11.86 -6.00 -21.71
CA VAL A 84 -10.42 -6.22 -21.96
C VAL A 84 -10.05 -5.99 -23.44
N GLN A 85 -10.94 -6.30 -24.38
CA GLN A 85 -10.68 -6.09 -25.81
C GLN A 85 -10.47 -4.60 -26.15
N TYR A 86 -11.17 -3.70 -25.45
CA TYR A 86 -11.05 -2.27 -25.67
C TYR A 86 -9.98 -1.63 -24.78
N TYR A 87 -9.94 -1.95 -23.49
CA TYR A 87 -9.06 -1.30 -22.53
C TYR A 87 -7.71 -2.02 -22.32
N GLY A 88 -7.51 -3.23 -22.85
CA GLY A 88 -6.26 -3.96 -22.71
C GLY A 88 -5.91 -4.28 -21.25
N ALA A 89 -4.62 -4.39 -20.96
CA ALA A 89 -4.05 -4.71 -19.65
C ALA A 89 -2.84 -3.81 -19.36
N LEU A 90 -3.08 -2.50 -19.22
CA LEU A 90 -2.04 -1.47 -19.24
C LEU A 90 -0.90 -1.74 -18.26
N HIS A 91 -1.22 -1.98 -16.99
CA HIS A 91 -0.23 -2.21 -15.95
C HIS A 91 0.57 -3.49 -16.19
N ASN A 92 -0.10 -4.63 -16.40
CA ASN A 92 0.55 -5.93 -16.60
C ASN A 92 1.44 -5.94 -17.86
N THR A 93 0.96 -5.36 -18.97
CA THR A 93 1.78 -5.24 -20.18
C THR A 93 2.96 -4.28 -19.98
N ALA A 94 2.80 -3.20 -19.20
CA ALA A 94 3.89 -2.28 -18.91
C ALA A 94 5.01 -2.93 -18.09
N HIS A 95 4.70 -3.84 -17.18
CA HIS A 95 5.69 -4.66 -16.48
C HIS A 95 6.56 -5.46 -17.44
N ILE A 96 5.94 -6.15 -18.41
CA ILE A 96 6.65 -6.96 -19.40
C ILE A 96 7.47 -6.06 -20.33
N VAL A 97 6.87 -4.99 -20.86
CA VAL A 97 7.56 -4.04 -21.75
C VAL A 97 8.81 -3.49 -21.06
N LEU A 98 8.69 -3.06 -19.80
CA LEU A 98 9.80 -2.47 -19.05
C LEU A 98 10.84 -3.51 -18.61
N GLY A 99 10.41 -4.73 -18.27
CA GLY A 99 11.28 -5.87 -17.96
C GLY A 99 12.12 -6.35 -19.14
N ARG A 100 11.57 -6.25 -20.36
CA ARG A 100 12.24 -6.68 -21.61
C ARG A 100 13.09 -5.65 -22.30
N GLN A 101 13.22 -4.42 -21.77
CA GLN A 101 14.08 -3.40 -22.40
C GLN A 101 15.58 -3.77 -22.45
N GLY A 102 16.03 -4.81 -21.74
CA GLY A 102 17.38 -5.36 -21.89
C GLY A 102 17.58 -6.19 -23.16
N ASP A 103 16.51 -6.76 -23.72
CA ASP A 103 16.50 -7.53 -24.97
C ASP A 103 15.09 -7.52 -25.61
N PRO A 104 14.61 -6.36 -26.10
CA PRO A 104 13.20 -6.19 -26.51
C PRO A 104 12.82 -7.03 -27.75
N HIS A 105 13.80 -7.47 -28.52
CA HIS A 105 13.60 -8.28 -29.74
C HIS A 105 14.12 -9.71 -29.61
N GLY A 106 14.41 -10.17 -28.38
CA GLY A 106 14.88 -11.53 -28.12
C GLY A 106 16.17 -11.93 -28.86
N LYS A 107 17.00 -10.94 -29.23
CA LYS A 107 18.22 -11.17 -30.04
C LYS A 107 19.29 -11.92 -29.25
N PHE A 108 19.31 -11.71 -27.94
CA PHE A 108 20.33 -12.21 -27.03
C PHE A 108 19.84 -13.39 -26.18
N ASP A 109 18.57 -13.80 -26.36
CA ASP A 109 17.93 -14.89 -25.62
C ASP A 109 18.04 -14.69 -24.10
N LEU A 110 17.88 -13.43 -23.66
CA LEU A 110 17.92 -13.11 -22.22
C LEU A 110 16.63 -13.57 -21.54
N PRO A 111 16.72 -14.07 -20.29
CA PRO A 111 15.53 -14.39 -19.51
C PRO A 111 14.73 -13.12 -19.17
N PRO A 112 13.50 -13.27 -18.64
CA PRO A 112 12.69 -12.14 -18.15
C PRO A 112 13.45 -11.21 -17.18
N GLY A 113 13.07 -9.93 -17.19
CA GLY A 113 13.60 -8.94 -16.24
C GLY A 113 12.99 -9.10 -14.84
N VAL A 114 13.59 -8.44 -13.85
CA VAL A 114 13.07 -8.48 -12.45
C VAL A 114 11.64 -7.94 -12.32
N LEU A 115 11.19 -7.10 -13.25
CA LEU A 115 9.85 -6.53 -13.27
C LEU A 115 8.77 -7.52 -13.70
N GLU A 116 9.14 -8.67 -14.26
CA GLU A 116 8.19 -9.72 -14.68
C GLU A 116 7.85 -10.69 -13.53
N HIS A 117 8.33 -10.41 -12.31
CA HIS A 117 8.11 -11.22 -11.11
C HIS A 117 7.80 -10.34 -9.90
N PHE A 118 6.71 -10.61 -9.18
CA PHE A 118 6.33 -9.82 -8.00
C PHE A 118 7.39 -9.89 -6.88
N GLU A 119 8.12 -11.00 -6.77
CA GLU A 119 9.18 -11.25 -5.81
C GLU A 119 10.40 -10.33 -6.01
N THR A 120 10.57 -9.79 -7.22
CA THR A 120 11.77 -9.00 -7.57
C THR A 120 11.47 -7.63 -8.16
N ALA A 121 10.24 -7.35 -8.57
CA ALA A 121 9.89 -6.13 -9.30
C ALA A 121 10.26 -4.85 -8.54
N THR A 122 10.00 -4.81 -7.23
CA THR A 122 10.28 -3.66 -6.36
C THR A 122 11.78 -3.36 -6.17
N ARG A 123 12.67 -4.26 -6.59
CA ARG A 123 14.13 -4.01 -6.61
C ARG A 123 14.52 -3.02 -7.70
N ASP A 124 13.80 -3.01 -8.82
CA ASP A 124 14.09 -2.11 -9.92
C ASP A 124 13.52 -0.71 -9.62
N PRO A 125 14.34 0.35 -9.60
CA PRO A 125 13.86 1.71 -9.34
C PRO A 125 12.72 2.15 -10.28
N SER A 126 12.67 1.63 -11.50
CA SER A 126 11.62 1.95 -12.48
C SER A 126 10.24 1.41 -12.10
N PHE A 127 10.15 0.40 -11.21
CA PHE A 127 8.89 -0.05 -10.60
C PHE A 127 8.11 1.13 -10.03
N PHE A 128 8.77 1.96 -9.20
CA PHE A 128 8.14 3.10 -8.56
C PHE A 128 7.77 4.21 -9.55
N ARG A 129 8.47 4.32 -10.68
CA ARG A 129 8.12 5.30 -11.74
C ARG A 129 6.90 4.84 -12.52
N LEU A 130 6.85 3.56 -12.87
CA LEU A 130 5.69 2.93 -13.50
C LEU A 130 4.46 3.04 -12.59
N HIS A 131 4.60 2.68 -11.31
CA HIS A 131 3.48 2.74 -10.37
C HIS A 131 3.06 4.16 -10.05
N LYS A 132 3.98 5.14 -10.02
CA LYS A 132 3.56 6.54 -9.89
C LYS A 132 2.82 7.05 -11.13
N TYR A 133 3.20 6.58 -12.31
CA TYR A 133 2.46 6.86 -13.55
C TYR A 133 1.05 6.24 -13.52
N MET A 134 0.89 4.99 -13.06
CA MET A 134 -0.43 4.37 -12.83
C MET A 134 -1.25 5.10 -11.75
N ASP A 135 -0.62 5.41 -10.61
CA ASP A 135 -1.23 6.15 -9.49
C ASP A 135 -1.78 7.50 -9.95
N ASN A 136 -1.09 8.21 -10.83
CA ASN A 136 -1.59 9.47 -11.39
C ASN A 136 -2.86 9.29 -12.26
N ILE A 137 -3.04 8.14 -12.92
CA ILE A 137 -4.29 7.84 -13.66
C ILE A 137 -5.44 7.66 -12.65
N PHE A 138 -5.21 6.92 -11.56
CA PHE A 138 -6.20 6.80 -10.49
C PHE A 138 -6.47 8.14 -9.79
N LYS A 139 -5.44 8.96 -9.59
CA LYS A 139 -5.55 10.30 -9.03
C LYS A 139 -6.44 11.20 -9.86
N GLU A 140 -6.33 11.15 -11.19
CA GLU A 140 -7.22 11.93 -12.07
C GLU A 140 -8.69 11.59 -11.86
N HIS A 141 -9.02 10.31 -11.68
CA HIS A 141 -10.37 9.91 -11.32
C HIS A 141 -10.77 10.45 -9.95
N LYS A 142 -9.93 10.25 -8.92
CA LYS A 142 -10.22 10.74 -7.56
C LYS A 142 -10.38 12.26 -7.49
N ASP A 143 -9.56 13.00 -8.24
CA ASP A 143 -9.63 14.46 -8.32
C ASP A 143 -10.86 14.94 -9.10
N SER A 144 -11.43 14.12 -9.98
CA SER A 144 -12.69 14.44 -10.67
C SER A 144 -13.92 14.39 -9.75
N LEU A 145 -13.85 13.65 -8.64
CA LEU A 145 -14.94 13.54 -7.68
C LEU A 145 -15.11 14.86 -6.89
N PRO A 146 -16.35 15.18 -6.48
CA PRO A 146 -16.59 16.33 -5.61
C PRO A 146 -15.79 16.22 -4.31
N PRO A 147 -15.09 17.29 -3.88
CA PRO A 147 -14.49 17.37 -2.54
C PRO A 147 -15.50 17.03 -1.46
N TYR A 148 -15.04 16.41 -0.37
CA TYR A 148 -15.88 16.20 0.79
C TYR A 148 -16.29 17.53 1.42
N THR A 149 -17.54 17.60 1.88
CA THR A 149 -18.04 18.70 2.68
C THR A 149 -17.86 18.41 4.17
N LYS A 150 -17.96 19.44 5.02
CA LYS A 150 -17.94 19.27 6.48
C LYS A 150 -18.98 18.24 6.95
N ALA A 151 -20.17 18.23 6.33
CA ALA A 151 -21.24 17.31 6.67
C ALA A 151 -20.93 15.85 6.28
N ASP A 152 -20.12 15.62 5.25
CA ASP A 152 -19.69 14.27 4.85
C ASP A 152 -18.69 13.68 5.84
N LEU A 153 -17.87 14.55 6.47
CA LEU A 153 -16.75 14.17 7.32
C LEU A 153 -17.07 14.21 8.83
N GLU A 154 -18.07 15.00 9.23
CA GLU A 154 -18.41 15.22 10.63
C GLU A 154 -18.94 13.94 11.28
N PHE A 155 -18.33 13.55 12.40
CA PHE A 155 -18.88 12.55 13.30
C PHE A 155 -19.48 13.25 14.52
N SER A 156 -20.75 13.63 14.42
CA SER A 156 -21.42 14.47 15.41
C SER A 156 -21.30 13.90 16.84
N GLY A 157 -21.01 14.80 17.78
CA GLY A 157 -20.86 14.46 19.20
C GLY A 157 -19.55 13.76 19.57
N VAL A 158 -18.64 13.55 18.61
CA VAL A 158 -17.31 12.96 18.85
C VAL A 158 -16.23 14.00 18.57
N SER A 159 -15.25 14.12 19.47
CA SER A 159 -14.12 15.03 19.27
C SER A 159 -12.80 14.47 19.80
N ILE A 160 -11.69 14.82 19.17
CA ILE A 160 -10.34 14.43 19.60
C ILE A 160 -9.77 15.52 20.51
N SER A 161 -9.75 15.28 21.82
CA SER A 161 -9.22 16.25 22.78
C SER A 161 -7.69 16.25 22.82
N GLU A 162 -7.04 15.09 22.67
CA GLU A 162 -5.57 14.97 22.73
C GLU A 162 -5.06 13.94 21.71
N LEU A 163 -3.92 14.24 21.11
CA LEU A 163 -3.18 13.33 20.23
C LEU A 163 -1.70 13.49 20.58
N SER A 164 -1.03 12.40 20.92
CA SER A 164 0.41 12.35 21.16
C SER A 164 0.99 10.97 20.84
N VAL A 165 2.31 10.90 20.77
CA VAL A 165 3.06 9.65 20.59
C VAL A 165 3.94 9.45 21.82
N GLU A 166 3.80 8.30 22.47
CA GLU A 166 4.69 7.85 23.54
C GLU A 166 5.78 6.97 22.95
N GLY A 167 7.05 7.31 23.22
CA GLY A 167 8.23 6.66 22.64
C GLY A 167 8.92 7.52 21.59
N GLU A 168 10.11 7.12 21.18
CA GLU A 168 10.89 7.79 20.13
C GLU A 168 10.58 7.16 18.77
N LEU A 169 10.25 7.98 17.76
CA LEU A 169 10.10 7.54 16.37
C LEU A 169 11.47 7.37 15.71
N GLU A 170 12.24 6.39 16.17
CA GLU A 170 13.60 6.14 15.69
C GLU A 170 13.65 4.91 14.81
N THR A 171 14.35 5.00 13.67
CA THR A 171 14.65 3.87 12.80
C THR A 171 16.11 3.47 12.88
N TYR A 172 16.40 2.20 12.63
CA TYR A 172 17.75 1.65 12.62
C TYR A 172 17.85 0.48 11.63
N PHE A 173 19.07 0.01 11.36
CA PHE A 173 19.29 -1.24 10.64
C PHE A 173 19.67 -2.34 11.62
N GLU A 174 19.13 -3.53 11.42
CA GLU A 174 19.51 -4.74 12.11
C GLU A 174 19.88 -5.85 11.11
N ASP A 175 20.79 -6.72 11.51
CA ASP A 175 21.17 -7.87 10.70
C ASP A 175 20.10 -8.97 10.81
N PHE A 176 19.71 -9.51 9.66
CA PHE A 176 18.79 -10.63 9.56
C PHE A 176 19.44 -11.79 8.81
N GLU A 177 19.45 -12.95 9.45
CA GLU A 177 20.00 -14.18 8.88
C GLU A 177 18.91 -15.00 8.20
N TYR A 178 19.21 -15.57 7.02
CA TYR A 178 18.35 -16.56 6.39
C TYR A 178 19.15 -17.67 5.69
N SER A 179 18.52 -18.84 5.61
CA SER A 179 19.09 -20.05 5.02
C SER A 179 19.08 -20.01 3.48
N LEU A 180 20.14 -20.52 2.88
CA LEU A 180 20.33 -20.71 1.44
C LEU A 180 20.29 -22.18 1.02
N ILE A 181 19.95 -23.10 1.94
CA ILE A 181 19.96 -24.55 1.68
C ILE A 181 19.09 -24.89 0.46
N ASN A 182 17.87 -24.36 0.38
CA ASN A 182 16.97 -24.61 -0.76
C ASN A 182 17.43 -23.98 -2.09
N ALA A 183 18.49 -23.18 -2.09
CA ALA A 183 19.06 -22.60 -3.31
C ALA A 183 20.19 -23.45 -3.90
N VAL A 184 20.81 -24.35 -3.13
CA VAL A 184 21.88 -25.24 -3.59
C VAL A 184 21.32 -26.59 -4.04
N ASP A 185 22.15 -27.39 -4.71
CA ASP A 185 21.76 -28.73 -5.17
C ASP A 185 22.22 -29.77 -4.15
N ASP A 186 21.31 -30.66 -3.74
CA ASP A 186 21.65 -31.79 -2.89
C ASP A 186 22.32 -32.90 -3.69
N ALA A 187 23.26 -33.60 -3.05
CA ALA A 187 23.91 -34.76 -3.63
C ALA A 187 23.48 -36.03 -2.87
N GLU A 188 23.14 -37.08 -3.61
CA GLU A 188 22.67 -38.34 -3.02
C GLU A 188 23.69 -38.90 -2.01
N GLY A 189 23.23 -39.16 -0.79
CA GLY A 189 24.07 -39.68 0.29
C GLY A 189 24.99 -38.65 0.97
N ILE A 190 24.91 -37.38 0.59
CA ILE A 190 25.59 -36.27 1.29
C ILE A 190 24.57 -35.61 2.22
N PRO A 191 24.87 -35.50 3.53
CA PRO A 191 23.99 -34.78 4.45
C PRO A 191 24.05 -33.27 4.19
N ASP A 192 22.93 -32.59 4.41
CA ASP A 192 22.84 -31.14 4.31
C ASP A 192 23.82 -30.47 5.28
N VAL A 193 24.36 -29.34 4.85
CA VAL A 193 25.17 -28.45 5.68
C VAL A 193 24.47 -27.10 5.79
N GLU A 194 24.57 -26.49 6.96
CA GLU A 194 24.00 -25.17 7.18
C GLU A 194 24.72 -24.14 6.29
N ILE A 195 23.96 -23.49 5.43
CA ILE A 195 24.43 -22.39 4.58
C ILE A 195 23.47 -21.24 4.80
N SER A 196 23.97 -20.14 5.36
CA SER A 196 23.19 -18.94 5.62
C SER A 196 23.88 -17.69 5.09
N THR A 197 23.13 -16.59 5.04
CA THR A 197 23.66 -15.26 4.77
C THR A 197 22.94 -14.22 5.60
N TYR A 198 23.53 -13.03 5.70
CA TYR A 198 23.02 -11.92 6.49
C TYR A 198 22.66 -10.75 5.57
N VAL A 199 21.52 -10.11 5.85
CA VAL A 199 21.10 -8.88 5.21
C VAL A 199 20.73 -7.82 6.24
N PRO A 200 21.24 -6.59 6.12
CA PRO A 200 20.77 -5.49 6.96
C PRO A 200 19.36 -5.09 6.52
N ARG A 201 18.42 -5.02 7.47
CA ARG A 201 17.02 -4.63 7.23
C ARG A 201 16.69 -3.42 8.09
N LEU A 202 15.94 -2.47 7.53
CA LEU A 202 15.39 -1.36 8.29
C LEU A 202 14.45 -1.90 9.37
N ASN A 203 14.44 -1.25 10.53
CA ASN A 203 13.51 -1.47 11.63
C ASN A 203 13.26 -0.15 12.38
N HIS A 204 12.35 -0.16 13.35
CA HIS A 204 12.07 0.98 14.22
C HIS A 204 11.91 0.56 15.68
N LYS A 205 12.11 1.52 16.61
CA LYS A 205 11.80 1.32 18.03
C LYS A 205 10.28 1.24 18.25
N ASP A 206 9.87 0.59 19.33
CA ASP A 206 8.47 0.55 19.75
C ASP A 206 7.97 1.94 20.17
N PHE A 207 6.75 2.28 19.74
CA PHE A 207 6.04 3.48 20.14
C PHE A 207 4.54 3.22 20.27
N THR A 208 3.81 4.12 20.92
CA THR A 208 2.36 4.02 21.15
C THR A 208 1.66 5.33 20.83
N PHE A 209 0.62 5.29 20.00
CA PHE A 209 -0.27 6.43 19.82
C PHE A 209 -1.17 6.57 21.04
N LYS A 210 -1.26 7.78 21.59
CA LYS A 210 -2.19 8.16 22.66
C LYS A 210 -3.23 9.11 22.07
N ILE A 211 -4.49 8.70 22.11
CA ILE A 211 -5.59 9.43 21.50
C ILE A 211 -6.71 9.55 22.54
N ASP A 212 -6.94 10.76 23.03
CA ASP A 212 -8.10 11.04 23.89
C ASP A 212 -9.26 11.53 23.05
N ILE A 213 -10.39 10.83 23.16
CA ILE A 213 -11.62 11.09 22.43
C ILE A 213 -12.75 11.37 23.42
N GLU A 214 -13.44 12.50 23.25
CA GLU A 214 -14.66 12.84 23.98
C GLU A 214 -15.87 12.44 23.15
N ASN A 215 -16.80 11.68 23.74
CA ASN A 215 -18.08 11.32 23.14
C ASN A 215 -19.24 11.91 23.98
N GLY A 216 -19.89 12.94 23.46
CA GLY A 216 -20.98 13.64 24.14
C GLY A 216 -22.34 12.91 24.14
N ASP A 217 -22.46 11.79 23.43
CA ASP A 217 -23.72 11.05 23.26
C ASP A 217 -23.64 9.65 23.89
N SER A 218 -24.60 8.77 23.57
CA SER A 218 -24.54 7.35 23.94
C SER A 218 -23.30 6.65 23.39
N ASP A 219 -23.07 5.41 23.84
CA ASP A 219 -22.02 4.55 23.29
C ASP A 219 -22.09 4.51 21.75
N LYS A 220 -20.93 4.67 21.10
CA LYS A 220 -20.79 4.69 19.64
C LYS A 220 -19.67 3.77 19.19
N LEU A 221 -19.83 3.14 18.04
CA LEU A 221 -18.71 2.52 17.34
C LEU A 221 -18.00 3.60 16.52
N ALA A 222 -16.67 3.65 16.61
CA ALA A 222 -15.84 4.58 15.87
C ALA A 222 -14.74 3.83 15.11
N THR A 223 -14.36 4.36 13.95
CA THR A 223 -13.14 3.95 13.24
C THR A 223 -12.09 5.02 13.41
N VAL A 224 -10.92 4.66 13.94
CA VAL A 224 -9.76 5.53 14.06
C VAL A 224 -8.86 5.26 12.87
N ARG A 225 -8.51 6.32 12.13
CA ARG A 225 -7.71 6.28 10.90
C ARG A 225 -6.49 7.16 11.10
N ILE A 226 -5.29 6.59 11.01
CA ILE A 226 -4.02 7.27 11.29
C ILE A 226 -3.20 7.30 10.01
N PHE A 227 -2.82 8.50 9.58
CA PHE A 227 -1.96 8.73 8.43
C PHE A 227 -0.81 9.66 8.80
N ALA A 228 0.27 9.62 8.02
CA ALA A 228 1.31 10.64 8.10
C ALA A 228 1.87 10.99 6.74
N TRP A 229 2.32 12.23 6.54
CA TRP A 229 3.10 12.63 5.36
C TRP A 229 4.28 13.51 5.78
N PRO A 230 5.35 13.58 4.96
CA PRO A 230 6.47 14.48 5.24
C PRO A 230 5.98 15.92 5.30
N HIS A 231 6.37 16.70 6.31
CA HIS A 231 5.91 18.08 6.43
C HIS A 231 6.45 18.99 5.30
N LYS A 232 7.68 18.69 4.83
CA LYS A 232 8.38 19.44 3.78
C LYS A 232 8.84 18.54 2.66
N ASP A 233 8.85 19.08 1.44
CA ASP A 233 9.47 18.44 0.29
C ASP A 233 11.01 18.43 0.38
N ASN A 234 11.67 17.82 -0.60
CA ASN A 234 13.14 17.74 -0.64
C ASN A 234 13.84 19.10 -0.83
N ASN A 235 13.11 20.16 -1.22
CA ASN A 235 13.62 21.53 -1.33
C ASN A 235 13.34 22.36 -0.07
N GLY A 236 12.68 21.79 0.94
CA GLY A 236 12.30 22.47 2.17
C GLY A 236 11.02 23.30 2.06
N ILE A 237 10.21 23.09 1.03
CA ILE A 237 8.91 23.73 0.84
C ILE A 237 7.87 22.92 1.61
N GLU A 238 7.06 23.60 2.42
CA GLU A 238 5.95 22.99 3.17
C GLU A 238 4.88 22.51 2.20
N PHE A 239 4.40 21.28 2.40
CA PHE A 239 3.25 20.80 1.64
C PHE A 239 1.98 21.50 2.10
N THR A 240 1.16 21.92 1.14
CA THR A 240 -0.24 22.24 1.44
C THR A 240 -1.00 20.97 1.82
N PHE A 241 -2.15 21.10 2.49
CA PHE A 241 -2.97 19.93 2.84
C PHE A 241 -3.34 19.08 1.61
N ASP A 242 -3.73 19.71 0.49
CA ASP A 242 -4.11 19.00 -0.75
C ASP A 242 -2.94 18.26 -1.41
N GLU A 243 -1.70 18.70 -1.18
CA GLU A 243 -0.51 17.98 -1.62
C GLU A 243 -0.13 16.87 -0.64
N GLY A 244 -0.18 17.17 0.66
CA GLY A 244 0.14 16.23 1.75
C GLY A 244 -0.73 14.98 1.71
N ARG A 245 -2.04 15.12 1.48
CA ARG A 245 -3.01 14.01 1.45
C ARG A 245 -2.63 12.89 0.46
N TRP A 246 -2.01 13.22 -0.67
CA TRP A 246 -1.63 12.22 -1.71
C TRP A 246 -0.21 11.69 -1.51
N ASN A 247 0.56 12.29 -0.58
CA ASN A 247 1.84 11.79 -0.10
C ASN A 247 1.69 11.08 1.26
N ALA A 248 0.47 10.97 1.77
CA ALA A 248 0.18 10.33 3.04
C ALA A 248 0.36 8.80 2.94
N ILE A 249 1.00 8.25 3.96
CA ILE A 249 1.04 6.81 4.23
C ILE A 249 0.05 6.48 5.34
N GLU A 250 -0.65 5.37 5.20
CA GLU A 250 -1.52 4.85 6.24
C GLU A 250 -0.65 4.15 7.30
N LEU A 251 -0.80 4.55 8.56
CA LEU A 251 -0.08 3.97 9.69
C LEU A 251 -0.96 3.00 10.47
N ASP A 252 -2.27 3.25 10.55
CA ASP A 252 -3.21 2.31 11.15
C ASP A 252 -4.67 2.64 10.82
N LYS A 253 -5.52 1.61 10.92
CA LYS A 253 -6.97 1.70 10.92
C LYS A 253 -7.57 0.66 11.87
N PHE A 254 -8.37 1.10 12.84
CA PHE A 254 -9.00 0.18 13.79
C PHE A 254 -10.33 0.70 14.32
N TRP A 255 -11.18 -0.22 14.79
CA TRP A 255 -12.49 0.09 15.34
C TRP A 255 -12.45 0.07 16.87
N VAL A 256 -13.14 1.03 17.49
CA VAL A 256 -13.23 1.15 18.95
C VAL A 256 -14.66 1.44 19.37
N SER A 257 -15.06 0.90 20.53
CA SER A 257 -16.32 1.29 21.17
C SER A 257 -16.05 2.45 22.11
N LEU A 258 -16.60 3.63 21.77
CA LEU A 258 -16.51 4.83 22.59
C LEU A 258 -17.67 4.86 23.58
N LYS A 259 -17.38 4.94 24.88
CA LYS A 259 -18.37 5.21 25.93
C LYS A 259 -18.72 6.68 25.97
N ASN A 260 -19.88 7.02 26.54
CA ASN A 260 -20.19 8.42 26.85
C ASN A 260 -19.11 9.03 27.77
N GLY A 261 -18.67 10.25 27.45
CA GLY A 261 -17.60 10.96 28.13
C GLY A 261 -16.23 10.74 27.49
N LYS A 262 -15.18 10.86 28.31
CA LYS A 262 -13.79 10.74 27.92
C LYS A 262 -13.38 9.27 27.71
N ASN A 263 -12.74 8.98 26.58
CA ASN A 263 -12.13 7.71 26.23
C ASN A 263 -10.65 7.93 25.93
N SER A 264 -9.76 7.20 26.62
CA SER A 264 -8.31 7.26 26.36
C SER A 264 -7.88 5.99 25.65
N ILE A 265 -7.41 6.14 24.41
CA ILE A 265 -6.98 5.04 23.55
C ILE A 265 -5.46 5.01 23.53
N GLU A 266 -4.91 3.83 23.78
CA GLU A 266 -3.50 3.53 23.59
C GLU A 266 -3.38 2.48 22.49
N ARG A 267 -2.65 2.80 21.43
CA ARG A 267 -2.49 1.93 20.27
C ARG A 267 -1.02 1.72 19.95
N LYS A 268 -0.52 0.50 20.15
CA LYS A 268 0.90 0.18 19.93
C LYS A 268 1.19 0.06 18.44
N CYS A 269 2.40 0.42 18.02
CA CYS A 269 2.85 0.24 16.64
C CYS A 269 2.79 -1.23 16.17
N SER A 270 2.98 -2.18 17.08
CA SER A 270 2.88 -3.62 16.82
C SER A 270 1.46 -4.12 16.57
N GLU A 271 0.44 -3.30 16.86
CA GLU A 271 -0.96 -3.64 16.65
C GLU A 271 -1.49 -3.10 15.31
N SER A 272 -0.65 -2.40 14.54
CA SER A 272 -1.06 -1.77 13.28
C SER A 272 -1.65 -2.79 12.29
N SER A 273 -2.85 -2.49 11.81
CA SER A 273 -3.54 -3.27 10.76
C SER A 273 -2.91 -3.14 9.38
N VAL A 274 -1.99 -2.19 9.17
CA VAL A 274 -1.25 -2.02 7.92
C VAL A 274 -0.18 -3.10 7.77
N THR A 275 0.31 -3.60 8.91
CA THR A 275 1.53 -4.40 8.95
C THR A 275 1.32 -5.81 9.47
N VAL A 276 2.24 -6.69 9.09
CA VAL A 276 2.33 -8.06 9.59
C VAL A 276 3.69 -8.30 10.23
N PRO A 277 3.80 -9.23 11.20
CA PRO A 277 5.08 -9.64 11.73
C PRO A 277 5.94 -10.31 10.65
N ASP A 278 7.24 -10.40 10.90
CA ASP A 278 8.13 -11.18 10.05
C ASP A 278 7.74 -12.67 10.09
N VAL A 279 7.73 -13.31 8.93
CA VAL A 279 7.52 -14.76 8.84
C VAL A 279 8.76 -15.48 9.40
N PRO A 280 8.60 -16.45 10.33
CA PRO A 280 9.71 -17.22 10.86
C PRO A 280 10.44 -18.02 9.79
N SER A 281 11.69 -18.42 10.08
CA SER A 281 12.41 -19.34 9.20
C SER A 281 11.66 -20.67 9.02
N ILE A 282 11.88 -21.35 7.90
CA ILE A 282 11.30 -22.67 7.62
C ILE A 282 11.59 -23.65 8.77
N ASP A 283 12.81 -23.65 9.31
CA ASP A 283 13.20 -24.51 10.44
C ASP A 283 12.41 -24.19 11.71
N THR A 284 12.17 -22.90 11.98
CA THR A 284 11.34 -22.47 13.11
C THR A 284 9.89 -22.93 12.92
N LEU A 285 9.37 -22.86 11.70
CA LEU A 285 8.03 -23.35 11.38
C LEU A 285 7.94 -24.86 11.60
N PHE A 286 8.91 -25.66 11.11
CA PHE A 286 8.95 -27.10 11.34
C PHE A 286 9.03 -27.43 12.83
N ALA A 287 9.91 -26.78 13.59
CA ALA A 287 10.02 -26.98 15.03
C ALA A 287 8.70 -26.66 15.78
N LYS A 288 7.99 -25.59 15.38
CA LYS A 288 6.67 -25.26 15.92
C LYS A 288 5.62 -26.33 15.61
N ILE A 289 5.62 -26.88 14.39
CA ILE A 289 4.72 -27.97 13.99
C ILE A 289 4.99 -29.21 14.84
N GLU A 290 6.26 -29.61 15.00
CA GLU A 290 6.66 -30.76 15.82
C GLU A 290 6.29 -30.57 17.30
N ALA A 291 6.35 -29.34 17.80
CA ALA A 291 5.93 -28.96 19.15
C ALA A 291 4.41 -28.84 19.33
N GLY A 292 3.60 -29.23 18.34
CA GLY A 292 2.13 -29.26 18.43
C GLY A 292 1.42 -28.04 17.82
N GLY A 293 2.14 -27.17 17.11
CA GLY A 293 1.56 -26.14 16.24
C GLY A 293 1.03 -24.88 16.93
N ALA A 294 1.36 -24.66 18.20
CA ALA A 294 0.92 -23.46 18.93
C ALA A 294 1.48 -22.17 18.29
N GLY A 295 0.60 -21.19 18.07
CA GLY A 295 0.97 -19.87 17.52
C GLY A 295 1.33 -19.88 16.03
N LEU A 296 0.96 -20.93 15.28
CA LEU A 296 1.10 -20.94 13.82
C LEU A 296 0.05 -20.07 13.12
N SER A 297 -1.11 -19.84 13.75
CA SER A 297 -2.19 -19.02 13.20
C SER A 297 -1.77 -17.57 12.92
N GLU A 298 -0.78 -17.07 13.67
CA GLU A 298 -0.17 -15.74 13.46
C GLU A 298 0.54 -15.62 12.11
N PHE A 299 0.95 -16.74 11.51
CA PHE A 299 1.71 -16.80 10.26
C PHE A 299 0.93 -17.49 9.13
N GLU A 300 -0.40 -17.60 9.26
CA GLU A 300 -1.26 -18.18 8.21
C GLU A 300 -1.21 -17.41 6.88
N SER A 301 -0.89 -16.12 6.93
CA SER A 301 -0.68 -15.28 5.76
C SER A 301 0.65 -14.51 5.90
N ALA A 302 1.43 -14.51 4.82
CA ALA A 302 2.60 -13.65 4.66
C ALA A 302 2.27 -12.33 3.92
N THR A 303 0.99 -12.11 3.59
CA THR A 303 0.54 -10.91 2.89
C THR A 303 0.53 -9.74 3.85
N GLY A 304 1.14 -8.61 3.49
CA GLY A 304 1.12 -7.39 4.29
C GLY A 304 2.45 -6.65 4.27
N LEU A 305 2.46 -5.40 4.72
CA LEU A 305 3.70 -4.65 4.89
C LEU A 305 4.44 -5.21 6.13
N PRO A 306 5.73 -5.56 6.07
CA PRO A 306 6.45 -5.95 7.27
C PRO A 306 6.42 -4.83 8.33
N ASN A 307 6.12 -5.16 9.59
CA ASN A 307 5.99 -4.17 10.67
C ASN A 307 7.20 -3.25 10.80
N ARG A 308 8.40 -3.78 10.60
CA ARG A 308 9.66 -3.04 10.55
C ARG A 308 9.72 -1.88 9.52
N PHE A 309 8.81 -1.85 8.55
CA PHE A 309 8.68 -0.80 7.54
C PHE A 309 7.49 0.15 7.81
N LEU A 310 6.86 0.08 8.99
CA LEU A 310 5.78 0.99 9.38
C LEU A 310 6.21 2.46 9.30
N LEU A 311 7.45 2.76 9.70
CA LEU A 311 8.02 4.09 9.61
C LEU A 311 8.97 4.21 8.41
N PRO A 312 8.92 5.32 7.66
CA PRO A 312 9.98 5.68 6.73
C PRO A 312 11.31 5.85 7.46
N LYS A 313 12.42 5.57 6.77
CA LYS A 313 13.78 5.63 7.34
C LYS A 313 14.11 6.95 8.06
N GLY A 314 13.60 8.08 7.61
CA GLY A 314 14.03 9.38 8.15
C GLY A 314 15.48 9.72 7.76
N ASN A 315 16.14 10.55 8.57
CA ASN A 315 17.57 10.83 8.48
C ASN A 315 18.15 11.21 9.85
N ASP A 316 19.48 11.30 9.95
CA ASP A 316 20.20 11.55 11.21
C ASP A 316 19.90 12.91 11.86
N ARG A 317 19.25 13.85 11.14
CA ARG A 317 18.79 15.14 11.67
C ARG A 317 17.34 15.08 12.17
N GLY A 318 16.65 13.96 11.93
CA GLY A 318 15.22 13.73 12.02
C GLY A 318 14.45 14.46 10.90
N LEU A 319 13.34 13.86 10.49
CA LEU A 319 12.43 14.43 9.49
C LEU A 319 11.09 14.71 10.14
N GLU A 320 10.57 15.92 9.95
CA GLU A 320 9.25 16.28 10.44
C GLU A 320 8.17 15.67 9.54
N PHE A 321 7.17 15.06 10.15
CA PHE A 321 5.97 14.53 9.51
C PHE A 321 4.74 15.16 10.16
N ASP A 322 3.73 15.44 9.34
CA ASP A 322 2.39 15.75 9.84
C ASP A 322 1.67 14.42 10.08
N LEU A 323 1.45 14.08 11.36
CA LEU A 323 0.67 12.94 11.79
C LEU A 323 -0.79 13.37 11.94
N VAL A 324 -1.71 12.69 11.27
CA VAL A 324 -3.13 13.01 11.32
C VAL A 324 -3.97 11.82 11.78
N VAL A 325 -5.00 12.14 12.55
CA VAL A 325 -6.00 11.19 13.03
C VAL A 325 -7.39 11.69 12.64
N ALA A 326 -8.15 10.84 11.96
CA ALA A 326 -9.57 11.02 11.73
C ALA A 326 -10.36 9.95 12.49
N VAL A 327 -11.38 10.37 13.23
CA VAL A 327 -12.32 9.47 13.91
C VAL A 327 -13.65 9.54 13.19
N THR A 328 -14.09 8.42 12.63
CA THR A 328 -15.26 8.35 11.75
C THR A 328 -16.34 7.41 12.32
N ASN A 329 -17.56 7.50 11.80
CA ASN A 329 -18.69 6.70 12.27
C ASN A 329 -18.49 5.22 11.95
N GLY A 330 -18.09 4.44 12.96
CA GLY A 330 -17.73 3.05 12.79
C GLY A 330 -18.90 2.15 12.41
N ASP A 331 -20.14 2.52 12.76
CA ASP A 331 -21.34 1.77 12.36
C ASP A 331 -21.64 1.92 10.87
N ALA A 332 -21.35 3.09 10.28
CA ALA A 332 -21.48 3.31 8.85
C ALA A 332 -20.32 2.68 8.06
N ASP A 333 -19.13 2.69 8.67
CA ASP A 333 -17.91 2.22 8.05
C ASP A 333 -17.80 0.68 8.06
N ALA A 334 -18.28 0.00 9.10
CA ALA A 334 -18.13 -1.44 9.25
C ALA A 334 -18.89 -2.25 8.17
N ALA A 335 -18.17 -3.06 7.39
CA ALA A 335 -18.74 -4.02 6.45
C ALA A 335 -18.97 -5.41 7.06
N VAL A 336 -18.37 -5.69 8.23
CA VAL A 336 -18.52 -6.95 8.97
C VAL A 336 -18.79 -6.66 10.46
N PRO A 337 -19.52 -7.55 11.18
CA PRO A 337 -19.87 -7.32 12.57
C PRO A 337 -18.67 -7.41 13.52
N ASN A 338 -18.77 -6.78 14.68
CA ASN A 338 -17.84 -6.91 15.80
C ASN A 338 -16.37 -6.55 15.50
N LEU A 339 -16.10 -5.64 14.56
CA LEU A 339 -14.74 -5.22 14.22
C LEU A 339 -13.93 -4.67 15.40
N HIS A 340 -14.59 -4.04 16.38
CA HIS A 340 -13.94 -3.58 17.62
C HIS A 340 -13.44 -4.72 18.54
N GLN A 341 -13.79 -5.97 18.24
CA GLN A 341 -13.35 -7.18 18.94
C GLN A 341 -12.43 -8.04 18.06
N ASN A 342 -12.28 -7.68 16.78
CA ASN A 342 -11.54 -8.47 15.81
C ASN A 342 -10.09 -8.00 15.73
N THR A 343 -9.16 -8.90 16.00
CA THR A 343 -7.71 -8.67 15.91
C THR A 343 -7.09 -9.24 14.63
N GLU A 344 -7.89 -9.88 13.77
CA GLU A 344 -7.43 -10.58 12.55
C GLU A 344 -7.61 -9.76 11.27
N TYR A 345 -7.80 -8.45 11.39
CA TYR A 345 -7.88 -7.58 10.22
C TYR A 345 -6.50 -7.04 9.86
N ASN A 346 -6.09 -7.33 8.64
CA ASN A 346 -4.96 -6.70 7.97
C ASN A 346 -5.43 -6.01 6.69
N HIS A 347 -4.64 -5.06 6.21
CA HIS A 347 -4.90 -4.23 5.04
C HIS A 347 -5.34 -4.95 3.74
N TYR A 348 -5.15 -6.27 3.64
CA TYR A 348 -5.57 -7.11 2.51
C TYR A 348 -6.99 -7.71 2.66
N GLY A 349 -7.75 -7.31 3.69
CA GLY A 349 -9.12 -7.76 3.94
C GLY A 349 -9.22 -8.99 4.85
N SER A 350 -10.46 -9.46 5.08
CA SER A 350 -10.75 -10.63 5.92
C SER A 350 -11.70 -11.58 5.20
N HIS A 351 -11.24 -12.81 4.92
CA HIS A 351 -12.02 -13.86 4.24
C HIS A 351 -12.74 -13.41 2.95
N GLY A 352 -12.07 -12.60 2.13
CA GLY A 352 -12.60 -12.11 0.85
C GLY A 352 -13.54 -10.90 0.96
N VAL A 353 -13.72 -10.34 2.15
CA VAL A 353 -14.46 -9.09 2.37
C VAL A 353 -13.52 -8.04 2.93
N TYR A 354 -13.51 -6.86 2.32
CA TYR A 354 -12.86 -5.69 2.91
C TYR A 354 -13.77 -5.12 4.00
N PRO A 355 -13.30 -4.93 5.25
CA PRO A 355 -14.17 -4.65 6.38
C PRO A 355 -14.58 -3.18 6.54
N ASP A 356 -14.09 -2.30 5.67
CA ASP A 356 -14.41 -0.87 5.66
C ASP A 356 -15.18 -0.52 4.38
N ASN A 357 -16.40 -0.02 4.51
CA ASN A 357 -17.23 0.42 3.40
C ASN A 357 -16.71 1.72 2.76
N ARG A 358 -15.83 2.46 3.44
CA ARG A 358 -15.27 3.71 2.92
C ARG A 358 -14.24 3.44 1.83
N PRO A 359 -14.07 4.36 0.86
CA PRO A 359 -12.99 4.28 -0.10
C PRO A 359 -11.63 4.11 0.58
N HIS A 360 -10.73 3.33 -0.02
CA HIS A 360 -9.34 3.27 0.42
C HIS A 360 -8.72 4.69 0.40
N GLY A 361 -8.02 5.04 1.48
CA GLY A 361 -7.49 6.38 1.69
C GLY A 361 -8.47 7.39 2.28
N TYR A 362 -9.74 7.04 2.55
CA TYR A 362 -10.69 7.95 3.21
C TYR A 362 -10.14 8.41 4.58
N PRO A 363 -10.22 9.70 4.92
CA PRO A 363 -10.88 10.80 4.20
C PRO A 363 -9.98 11.62 3.25
N LEU A 364 -8.77 11.15 2.94
CA LEU A 364 -7.73 11.86 2.19
C LEU A 364 -7.72 11.59 0.67
N ASP A 365 -8.59 10.70 0.20
CA ASP A 365 -8.59 10.23 -1.19
C ASP A 365 -9.09 11.28 -2.20
N ARG A 366 -9.86 12.29 -1.76
CA ARG A 366 -10.39 13.36 -2.62
C ARG A 366 -9.64 14.68 -2.45
N ARG A 367 -9.77 15.58 -3.44
CA ARG A 367 -9.22 16.94 -3.35
C ARG A 367 -9.76 17.72 -2.17
N VAL A 368 -8.88 18.54 -1.59
CA VAL A 368 -9.17 19.42 -0.46
C VAL A 368 -8.79 20.85 -0.85
N PRO A 369 -9.64 21.57 -1.58
CA PRO A 369 -9.35 22.93 -2.01
C PRO A 369 -9.35 23.94 -0.85
N ASP A 370 -9.91 23.57 0.31
CA ASP A 370 -10.02 24.40 1.50
C ASP A 370 -9.77 23.54 2.76
N GLU A 371 -8.59 23.66 3.36
CA GLU A 371 -8.16 22.86 4.51
C GLU A 371 -9.03 23.07 5.76
N ARG A 372 -9.71 24.22 5.87
CA ARG A 372 -10.65 24.52 6.97
C ARG A 372 -11.79 23.51 7.07
N VAL A 373 -12.12 22.83 5.97
CA VAL A 373 -13.10 21.73 5.96
C VAL A 373 -12.67 20.60 6.88
N PHE A 374 -11.35 20.37 7.05
CA PHE A 374 -10.78 19.40 7.97
C PHE A 374 -10.42 20.02 9.32
N GLU A 375 -9.75 21.18 9.33
CA GLU A 375 -9.27 21.80 10.58
C GLU A 375 -10.40 22.19 11.54
N ASP A 376 -11.59 22.53 11.01
CA ASP A 376 -12.76 22.87 11.83
C ASP A 376 -13.56 21.63 12.31
N LEU A 377 -13.12 20.40 11.99
CA LEU A 377 -13.78 19.17 12.42
C LEU A 377 -13.33 18.78 13.82
N PRO A 378 -14.26 18.62 14.78
CA PRO A 378 -13.90 18.14 16.11
C PRO A 378 -13.30 16.73 16.10
N ASN A 379 -13.70 15.88 15.14
CA ASN A 379 -13.29 14.49 14.98
C ASN A 379 -12.06 14.30 14.07
N PHE A 380 -11.31 15.37 13.79
CA PHE A 380 -10.03 15.34 13.08
C PHE A 380 -8.97 16.11 13.88
N LYS A 381 -7.74 15.60 13.91
CA LYS A 381 -6.63 16.28 14.58
C LYS A 381 -5.32 15.94 13.89
N HIS A 382 -4.43 16.92 13.82
CA HIS A 382 -3.06 16.73 13.36
C HIS A 382 -2.04 17.25 14.38
N ILE A 383 -0.85 16.68 14.37
CA ILE A 383 0.32 17.16 15.09
C ILE A 383 1.57 16.95 14.24
N GLN A 384 2.62 17.72 14.50
CA GLN A 384 3.93 17.43 13.92
C GLN A 384 4.69 16.44 14.82
N VAL A 385 5.25 15.41 14.19
CA VAL A 385 6.13 14.42 14.82
C VAL A 385 7.47 14.40 14.09
N LYS A 386 8.50 13.85 14.73
CA LYS A 386 9.86 13.86 14.20
C LYS A 386 10.58 12.54 14.42
#